data_AF-A0A9D5VUD8-F1
#
_entry.id   AF-A0A9D5VUD8-F1
#
_cell.length_a   1.000
_cell.length_b   1.000
_cell.length_c   1.000
_cell.angle_alpha   90.00
_cell.angle_beta   90.00
_cell.angle_gamma   90.00
#
_symmetry.space_group_name_H-M   'P 1'
#
loop_
_entity.id
_entity.type
_entity.pdbx_description
1 polymer ?
#
loop_
_entity_poly.entity_id
_entity_poly.type
_entity_poly.pdbx_seq_one_letter_code
_entity_poly.pdbx_strand_id
1 'polypeptide(L)'
;MESLIRIDHIFPYALPPILTIFISLLLASLTIKGDRDNRANRLFTIICLLQSLYYLEELLRTLLASKTLAIIVSRIDHVAFIFIVPVGLQFAHIMVGINNRKWIEKGLYIFTIILMLVTQTNLYISDAYQYSYGFFVKAGPFLQLFGLISLFVAIYTSFIFWNARQKSISSDENRKYTFLLLSVSLGWLLNALNIVPASGINLYPPGNFSFIPLGLMAYGVLQHELLDTSQTLLKKGYIGKTLSALAFIPFLAATIFLFISKNVSFYSINIFLKYGFIPLISSTICISLSFISFRKWNKQWQSILFGVMCLMWGALQVKTFLNIFIIKESYIIQISRIVDFFAVTNIGFYAFFVYFITNRKKYFFVILCFIIALIFIPITQTSLFYNGTFEYSFGLYPKGNLFYFIFSFIKIISSIWLCALL
;
A
#
# COMPACT_ATOMS: atom_id res chain seq x y z
N MET A 1 18.80 26.95 8.85
CA MET A 1 18.80 25.48 9.02
C MET A 1 17.76 24.93 8.08
N GLU A 2 18.16 24.35 6.94
CA GLU A 2 17.21 23.67 6.06
C GLU A 2 16.57 22.52 6.84
N SER A 3 15.25 22.38 6.74
CA SER A 3 14.53 21.29 7.41
C SER A 3 15.03 19.96 6.88
N LEU A 4 15.49 19.08 7.77
CA LEU A 4 16.03 17.76 7.43
C LEU A 4 15.01 16.86 6.69
N ILE A 5 13.72 17.19 6.82
CA ILE A 5 12.57 16.48 6.26
C ILE A 5 11.77 17.43 5.34
N ARG A 6 11.45 16.97 4.12
CA ARG A 6 10.56 17.62 3.16
C ARG A 6 9.14 17.11 3.34
N ILE A 7 8.35 17.85 4.11
CA ILE A 7 6.95 17.52 4.42
C ILE A 7 6.09 17.56 3.15
N ASP A 8 6.45 18.41 2.20
CA ASP A 8 5.70 18.62 0.95
C ASP A 8 5.65 17.38 0.04
N HIS A 9 6.53 16.39 0.27
CA HIS A 9 6.61 15.14 -0.50
C HIS A 9 5.91 13.96 0.19
N ILE A 10 5.38 14.13 1.41
CA ILE A 10 4.62 13.07 2.09
C ILE A 10 3.44 12.62 1.22
N PHE A 11 2.82 13.51 0.44
CA PHE A 11 1.72 13.16 -0.45
C PHE A 11 1.86 13.76 -1.85
N PRO A 12 1.69 12.97 -2.93
CA PRO A 12 1.22 11.57 -2.98
C PRO A 12 2.27 10.49 -2.71
N TYR A 13 3.55 10.86 -2.64
CA TYR A 13 4.64 9.95 -2.95
C TYR A 13 5.06 9.01 -1.81
N ALA A 14 4.83 9.38 -0.55
CA ALA A 14 5.16 8.53 0.59
C ALA A 14 4.07 7.50 0.90
N LEU A 15 2.85 7.65 0.36
CA LEU A 15 1.73 6.79 0.71
C LEU A 15 1.89 5.33 0.23
N PRO A 16 2.25 5.06 -1.04
CA PRO A 16 2.46 3.68 -1.50
C PRO A 16 3.55 2.90 -0.73
N PRO A 17 4.74 3.48 -0.42
CA PRO A 17 5.72 2.77 0.41
C PRO A 17 5.22 2.56 1.84
N ILE A 18 4.53 3.54 2.47
CA ILE A 18 3.91 3.34 3.80
C ILE A 18 2.94 2.17 3.82
N LEU A 19 2.06 2.07 2.81
CA LEU A 19 1.12 0.95 2.69
C LEU A 19 1.85 -0.38 2.53
N THR A 20 2.93 -0.40 1.75
CA THR A 20 3.72 -1.62 1.53
C THR A 20 4.47 -2.04 2.80
N ILE A 21 5.08 -1.11 3.55
CA ILE A 21 5.69 -1.38 4.87
C ILE A 21 4.64 -1.97 5.81
N PHE A 22 3.47 -1.36 5.88
CA PHE A 22 2.43 -1.83 6.80
C PHE A 22 1.93 -3.23 6.43
N ILE A 23 1.59 -3.45 5.16
CA ILE A 23 1.07 -4.74 4.69
C ILE A 23 2.12 -5.83 4.84
N SER A 24 3.38 -5.55 4.56
CA SER A 24 4.47 -6.51 4.75
C SER A 24 4.69 -6.87 6.23
N LEU A 25 4.72 -5.90 7.13
CA LEU A 25 4.82 -6.17 8.58
C LEU A 25 3.60 -6.94 9.10
N LEU A 26 2.40 -6.62 8.60
CA LEU A 26 1.18 -7.34 8.92
C LEU A 26 1.30 -8.82 8.51
N LEU A 27 1.68 -9.08 7.25
CA LEU A 27 1.83 -10.44 6.72
C LEU A 27 2.95 -11.22 7.41
N ALA A 28 4.07 -10.56 7.73
CA ALA A 28 5.12 -11.14 8.57
C ALA A 28 4.57 -11.55 9.94
N SER A 29 3.76 -10.70 10.58
CA SER A 29 3.17 -11.02 11.88
C SER A 29 2.16 -12.18 11.82
N LEU A 30 1.41 -12.30 10.72
CA LEU A 30 0.43 -13.37 10.52
C LEU A 30 1.12 -14.71 10.27
N THR A 31 2.17 -14.71 9.45
CA THR A 31 2.95 -15.90 9.10
C THR A 31 3.74 -16.45 10.28
N ILE A 32 4.34 -15.58 11.12
CA ILE A 32 5.03 -15.98 12.37
C ILE A 32 4.05 -16.62 13.37
N LYS A 33 2.78 -16.21 13.36
CA LYS A 33 1.76 -16.70 14.29
C LYS A 33 1.04 -17.96 13.80
N GLY A 34 1.19 -18.31 12.53
CA GLY A 34 0.73 -19.58 11.99
C GLY A 34 1.66 -20.73 12.36
N ASP A 35 1.81 -21.67 11.44
CA ASP A 35 2.73 -22.79 11.61
C ASP A 35 4.18 -22.29 11.45
N ARG A 36 4.88 -22.10 12.59
CA ARG A 36 6.27 -21.65 12.66
C ARG A 36 7.26 -22.68 12.10
N ASP A 37 6.88 -23.95 12.11
CA ASP A 37 7.76 -25.03 11.67
C ASP A 37 7.71 -25.19 10.15
N ASN A 38 6.63 -24.72 9.51
CA ASN A 38 6.54 -24.64 8.06
C ASN A 38 7.63 -23.71 7.50
N ARG A 39 8.55 -24.33 6.74
CA ARG A 39 9.67 -23.65 6.10
C ARG A 39 9.22 -22.61 5.07
N ALA A 40 8.11 -22.82 4.38
CA ALA A 40 7.56 -21.86 3.43
C ALA A 40 7.11 -20.57 4.14
N ASN A 41 6.46 -20.69 5.29
CA ASN A 41 6.03 -19.55 6.09
C ASN A 41 7.21 -18.73 6.59
N ARG A 42 8.26 -19.39 7.10
CA ARG A 42 9.47 -18.69 7.55
C ARG A 42 10.12 -17.90 6.43
N LEU A 43 10.26 -18.47 5.23
CA LEU A 43 10.79 -17.74 4.09
C LEU A 43 9.86 -16.60 3.66
N PHE A 44 8.55 -16.81 3.66
CA PHE A 44 7.60 -15.74 3.34
C PHE A 44 7.63 -14.60 4.37
N THR A 45 7.81 -14.91 5.67
CA THR A 45 8.08 -13.91 6.71
C THR A 45 9.35 -13.12 6.39
N ILE A 46 10.45 -13.79 6.04
CA ILE A 46 11.72 -13.13 5.69
C ILE A 46 11.53 -12.22 4.47
N ILE A 47 10.84 -12.70 3.43
CA ILE A 47 10.47 -11.88 2.25
C ILE A 47 9.72 -10.62 2.68
N CYS A 48 8.71 -10.76 3.56
CA CYS A 48 7.96 -9.62 4.06
C CYS A 48 8.82 -8.63 4.85
N LEU A 49 9.74 -9.10 5.69
CA LEU A 49 10.66 -8.23 6.44
C LEU A 49 11.68 -7.53 5.54
N LEU A 50 12.22 -8.22 4.54
CA LEU A 50 13.13 -7.61 3.56
C LEU A 50 12.40 -6.54 2.73
N GLN A 51 11.15 -6.80 2.34
CA GLN A 51 10.33 -5.80 1.65
C GLN A 51 10.03 -4.61 2.56
N SER A 52 9.71 -4.81 3.85
CA SER A 52 9.41 -3.70 4.75
C SER A 52 10.61 -2.76 4.93
N LEU A 53 11.83 -3.31 4.96
CA LEU A 53 13.08 -2.52 5.01
C LEU A 53 13.28 -1.72 3.71
N TYR A 54 13.16 -2.37 2.55
CA TYR A 54 13.29 -1.71 1.26
C TYR A 54 12.27 -0.57 1.06
N TYR A 55 11.02 -0.75 1.49
CA TYR A 55 10.04 0.33 1.39
C TYR A 55 10.20 1.40 2.47
N LEU A 56 10.81 1.09 3.62
CA LEU A 56 11.22 2.10 4.60
C LEU A 56 12.32 2.99 4.01
N GLU A 57 13.25 2.41 3.26
CA GLU A 57 14.28 3.12 2.51
C GLU A 57 13.66 4.06 1.45
N GLU A 58 12.74 3.58 0.61
CA GLU A 58 12.02 4.42 -0.38
C GLU A 58 11.25 5.58 0.29
N LEU A 59 10.62 5.29 1.43
CA LEU A 59 9.95 6.31 2.25
C LEU A 59 10.95 7.37 2.74
N LEU A 60 12.09 6.96 3.29
CA LEU A 60 13.11 7.88 3.77
C LEU A 60 13.66 8.73 2.61
N ARG A 61 13.94 8.15 1.44
CA ARG A 61 14.38 8.90 0.25
C ARG A 61 13.38 9.93 -0.27
N THR A 62 12.08 9.65 -0.09
CA THR A 62 11.01 10.61 -0.40
C THR A 62 11.03 11.80 0.55
N LEU A 63 11.38 11.58 1.82
CA LEU A 63 11.28 12.56 2.90
C LEU A 63 12.57 13.33 3.16
N LEU A 64 13.74 12.76 2.88
CA LEU A 64 15.03 13.38 3.17
C LEU A 64 15.28 14.60 2.29
N ALA A 65 15.75 15.69 2.89
CA ALA A 65 16.15 16.88 2.15
C ALA A 65 17.58 16.79 1.57
N SER A 66 18.43 15.95 2.16
CA SER A 66 19.85 15.80 1.81
C SER A 66 20.11 14.59 0.91
N LYS A 67 20.71 14.86 -0.24
CA LYS A 67 21.17 13.84 -1.21
C LYS A 67 22.17 12.86 -0.60
N THR A 68 23.10 13.36 0.21
CA THR A 68 24.11 12.52 0.87
C THR A 68 23.47 11.54 1.84
N LEU A 69 22.51 12.00 2.65
CA LEU A 69 21.78 11.11 3.57
C LEU A 69 20.94 10.09 2.80
N ALA A 70 20.29 10.48 1.70
CA ALA A 70 19.54 9.57 0.86
C ALA A 70 20.44 8.42 0.34
N ILE A 71 21.63 8.73 -0.17
CA ILE A 71 22.58 7.71 -0.65
C ILE A 71 23.05 6.78 0.48
N ILE A 72 23.37 7.33 1.66
CA ILE A 72 23.81 6.53 2.82
C ILE A 72 22.71 5.54 3.23
N VAL A 73 21.47 6.03 3.36
CA VAL A 73 20.31 5.20 3.72
C VAL A 73 20.09 4.09 2.69
N SER A 74 20.15 4.41 1.39
CA SER A 74 20.05 3.40 0.33
C SER A 74 21.13 2.33 0.42
N ARG A 75 22.39 2.72 0.67
CA ARG A 75 23.50 1.77 0.78
C ARG A 75 23.32 0.83 1.98
N ILE A 76 22.89 1.35 3.13
CA ILE A 76 22.65 0.54 4.33
C ILE A 76 21.56 -0.51 4.07
N ASP A 77 20.43 -0.10 3.48
CA ASP A 77 19.33 -1.02 3.17
C ASP A 77 19.73 -2.13 2.18
N HIS A 78 20.53 -1.77 1.18
CA HIS A 78 20.92 -2.73 0.14
C HIS A 78 21.82 -3.87 0.65
N VAL A 79 22.38 -3.77 1.87
CA VAL A 79 23.02 -4.91 2.54
C VAL A 79 22.02 -6.05 2.76
N ALA A 80 20.78 -5.71 3.13
CA ALA A 80 19.71 -6.69 3.35
C ALA A 80 18.93 -6.98 2.06
N PHE A 81 18.58 -5.95 1.30
CA PHE A 81 17.69 -6.08 0.14
C PHE A 81 18.19 -7.09 -0.90
N ILE A 82 19.50 -7.17 -1.15
CA ILE A 82 20.07 -8.12 -2.13
C ILE A 82 19.71 -9.58 -1.86
N PHE A 83 19.43 -9.96 -0.60
CA PHE A 83 19.04 -11.32 -0.23
C PHE A 83 17.60 -11.68 -0.66
N ILE A 84 16.80 -10.71 -1.13
CA ILE A 84 15.43 -10.98 -1.60
C ILE A 84 15.41 -12.00 -2.75
N VAL A 85 16.45 -11.99 -3.60
CA VAL A 85 16.56 -12.86 -4.78
C VAL A 85 16.80 -14.33 -4.40
N PRO A 86 17.86 -14.69 -3.63
CA PRO A 86 18.06 -16.08 -3.21
C PRO A 86 16.94 -16.58 -2.30
N VAL A 87 16.42 -15.74 -1.39
CA VAL A 87 15.29 -16.10 -0.51
C VAL A 87 14.03 -16.37 -1.33
N GLY A 88 13.73 -15.50 -2.30
CA GLY A 88 12.57 -15.64 -3.21
C GLY A 88 12.65 -16.90 -4.07
N LEU A 89 13.82 -17.22 -4.61
CA LEU A 89 14.03 -18.46 -5.35
C LEU A 89 13.82 -19.69 -4.46
N GLN A 90 14.45 -19.70 -3.28
CA GLN A 90 14.33 -20.80 -2.33
C GLN A 90 12.87 -21.01 -1.91
N PHE A 91 12.15 -19.92 -1.65
CA PHE A 91 10.72 -19.94 -1.38
C PHE A 91 9.95 -20.58 -2.54
N ALA A 92 10.20 -20.16 -3.78
CA ALA A 92 9.52 -20.73 -4.95
C ALA A 92 9.80 -22.22 -5.15
N HIS A 93 11.06 -22.66 -4.95
CA HIS A 93 11.43 -24.08 -4.97
C HIS A 93 10.66 -24.88 -3.92
N ILE A 94 10.56 -24.39 -2.69
CA ILE A 94 9.79 -25.07 -1.63
C ILE A 94 8.31 -25.13 -1.98
N MET A 95 7.74 -24.04 -2.51
CA MET A 95 6.32 -23.98 -2.85
C MET A 95 5.91 -24.97 -3.95
N VAL A 96 6.84 -25.29 -4.86
CA VAL A 96 6.65 -26.25 -5.96
C VAL A 96 7.19 -27.66 -5.63
N GLY A 97 7.94 -27.83 -4.53
CA GLY A 97 8.54 -29.11 -4.13
C GLY A 97 9.84 -29.48 -4.85
N ILE A 98 10.58 -28.50 -5.39
CA ILE A 98 11.85 -28.72 -6.09
C ILE A 98 12.99 -28.83 -5.08
N ASN A 99 13.57 -30.03 -4.93
CA ASN A 99 14.67 -30.29 -3.97
C ASN A 99 16.04 -30.57 -4.61
N ASN A 100 16.09 -30.85 -5.91
CA ASN A 100 17.30 -31.26 -6.63
C ASN A 100 18.15 -30.09 -7.19
N ARG A 101 17.67 -28.85 -7.06
CA ARG A 101 18.33 -27.64 -7.63
C ARG A 101 18.95 -26.72 -6.58
N LYS A 102 19.30 -27.24 -5.40
CA LYS A 102 19.91 -26.47 -4.29
C LYS A 102 21.23 -25.80 -4.66
N TRP A 103 21.93 -26.26 -5.68
CA TRP A 103 23.16 -25.64 -6.17
C TRP A 103 22.90 -24.23 -6.72
N ILE A 104 21.74 -23.97 -7.35
CA ILE A 104 21.34 -22.64 -7.84
C ILE A 104 21.11 -21.70 -6.66
N GLU A 105 20.37 -22.16 -5.64
CA GLU A 105 20.15 -21.40 -4.40
C GLU A 105 21.48 -21.03 -3.74
N LYS A 106 22.37 -22.01 -3.55
CA LYS A 106 23.70 -21.78 -2.96
C LYS A 106 24.53 -20.79 -3.80
N GLY A 107 24.51 -20.93 -5.12
CA GLY A 107 25.20 -20.02 -6.03
C GLY A 107 24.70 -18.58 -5.89
N LEU A 108 23.38 -18.37 -5.79
CA LEU A 108 22.81 -17.05 -5.56
C LEU A 108 23.15 -16.49 -4.17
N TYR A 109 23.13 -17.31 -3.12
CA TYR A 109 23.55 -16.86 -1.79
C TYR A 109 25.03 -16.44 -1.76
N ILE A 110 25.92 -17.20 -2.40
CA ILE A 110 27.34 -16.82 -2.53
C ILE A 110 27.47 -15.51 -3.31
N PHE A 111 26.75 -15.39 -4.44
CA PHE A 111 26.72 -14.17 -5.24
C PHE A 111 26.26 -12.96 -4.40
N THR A 112 25.18 -13.07 -3.63
CA THR A 112 24.69 -11.96 -2.80
C THR A 112 25.64 -11.62 -1.66
N ILE A 113 26.33 -12.60 -1.07
CA ILE A 113 27.36 -12.35 -0.04
C ILE A 113 28.53 -11.56 -0.64
N ILE A 114 28.99 -11.91 -1.84
CA ILE A 114 30.04 -11.16 -2.54
C ILE A 114 29.56 -9.75 -2.86
N LEU A 115 28.34 -9.62 -3.38
CA LEU A 115 27.74 -8.35 -3.74
C LEU A 115 27.57 -7.43 -2.53
N MET A 116 27.24 -7.99 -1.36
CA MET A 116 27.11 -7.28 -0.08
C MET A 116 28.35 -6.41 0.22
N LEU A 117 29.56 -6.91 -0.05
CA LEU A 117 30.81 -6.19 0.18
C LEU A 117 30.94 -4.95 -0.72
N VAL A 118 30.27 -4.95 -1.88
CA VAL A 118 30.33 -3.87 -2.87
C VAL A 118 29.21 -2.85 -2.65
N THR A 119 28.13 -3.20 -1.94
CA THR A 119 26.94 -2.33 -1.71
C THR A 119 27.28 -0.95 -1.15
N GLN A 120 28.35 -0.83 -0.35
CA GLN A 120 28.76 0.42 0.28
C GLN A 120 29.59 1.34 -0.63
N THR A 121 29.91 0.90 -1.84
CA THR A 121 30.81 1.60 -2.77
C THR A 121 30.05 2.32 -3.89
N ASN A 122 30.74 3.24 -4.58
CA ASN A 122 30.23 3.93 -5.78
C ASN A 122 29.98 2.96 -6.95
N LEU A 123 30.54 1.76 -6.92
CA LEU A 123 30.34 0.73 -7.93
C LEU A 123 28.93 0.11 -7.86
N TYR A 124 28.26 0.24 -6.71
CA TYR A 124 26.90 -0.26 -6.51
C TYR A 124 25.86 0.86 -6.65
N ILE A 125 25.99 1.92 -5.86
CA ILE A 125 25.19 3.15 -5.98
C ILE A 125 26.14 4.30 -6.25
N SER A 126 26.13 4.80 -7.49
CA SER A 126 27.06 5.81 -7.96
C SER A 126 26.69 7.22 -7.53
N ASP A 127 25.40 7.53 -7.54
CA ASP A 127 24.86 8.84 -7.19
C ASP A 127 23.34 8.74 -6.93
N ALA A 128 22.64 9.87 -6.79
CA ALA A 128 21.18 9.95 -6.78
C ALA A 128 20.66 11.13 -7.62
N TYR A 129 19.55 10.90 -8.33
CA TYR A 129 18.76 11.93 -8.99
C TYR A 129 17.77 12.57 -8.01
N GLN A 130 17.50 13.86 -8.19
CA GLN A 130 16.46 14.56 -7.47
C GLN A 130 15.24 14.74 -8.39
N TYR A 131 14.10 14.21 -7.96
CA TYR A 131 12.82 14.31 -8.67
C TYR A 131 11.78 15.07 -7.84
N SER A 132 10.61 15.28 -8.44
CA SER A 132 9.46 15.92 -7.76
C SER A 132 8.93 15.10 -6.57
N TYR A 133 9.35 13.84 -6.45
CA TYR A 133 8.96 12.91 -5.39
C TYR A 133 10.09 12.57 -4.41
N GLY A 134 11.21 13.28 -4.46
CA GLY A 134 12.37 13.02 -3.61
C GLY A 134 13.55 12.45 -4.38
N PHE A 135 14.43 11.73 -3.69
CA PHE A 135 15.66 11.19 -4.29
C PHE A 135 15.45 9.77 -4.84
N PHE A 136 16.07 9.49 -5.98
CA PHE A 136 16.14 8.14 -6.54
C PHE A 136 17.56 7.78 -6.91
N VAL A 137 17.99 6.57 -6.52
CA VAL A 137 19.39 6.15 -6.70
C VAL A 137 19.75 5.96 -8.18
N LYS A 138 20.96 6.38 -8.54
CA LYS A 138 21.59 6.10 -9.82
C LYS A 138 22.36 4.79 -9.71
N ALA A 139 21.88 3.78 -10.42
CA ALA A 139 22.48 2.44 -10.40
C ALA A 139 23.92 2.45 -10.92
N GLY A 140 24.83 1.94 -10.10
CA GLY A 140 26.18 1.56 -10.55
C GLY A 140 26.17 0.21 -11.29
N PRO A 141 27.31 -0.18 -11.88
CA PRO A 141 27.40 -1.42 -12.67
C PRO A 141 26.98 -2.68 -11.90
N PHE A 142 27.28 -2.76 -10.59
CA PHE A 142 26.90 -3.94 -9.80
C PHE A 142 25.42 -3.98 -9.44
N LEU A 143 24.75 -2.84 -9.30
CA LEU A 143 23.29 -2.81 -9.12
C LEU A 143 22.57 -3.20 -10.42
N GLN A 144 23.11 -2.83 -11.58
CA GLN A 144 22.60 -3.29 -12.88
C GLN A 144 22.79 -4.81 -13.06
N LEU A 145 23.96 -5.34 -12.70
CA LEU A 145 24.22 -6.78 -12.70
C LEU A 145 23.26 -7.54 -11.78
N PHE A 146 23.02 -7.01 -10.56
CA PHE A 146 22.02 -7.54 -9.65
C PHE A 146 20.61 -7.53 -10.27
N GLY A 147 20.21 -6.43 -10.91
CA GLY A 147 18.94 -6.31 -11.62
C GLY A 147 18.78 -7.36 -12.73
N LEU A 148 19.84 -7.60 -13.52
CA LEU A 148 19.85 -8.61 -14.58
C LEU A 148 19.70 -10.02 -14.03
N ILE A 149 20.44 -10.37 -12.97
CA ILE A 149 20.31 -11.68 -12.30
C ILE A 149 18.92 -11.84 -11.69
N SER A 150 18.39 -10.80 -11.06
CA SER A 150 17.03 -10.77 -10.52
C SER A 150 15.98 -11.02 -11.59
N LEU A 151 16.17 -10.46 -12.80
CA LEU A 151 15.32 -10.70 -13.95
C LEU A 151 15.33 -12.18 -14.39
N PHE A 152 16.51 -12.80 -14.50
CA PHE A 152 16.59 -14.23 -14.82
C PHE A 152 15.91 -15.11 -13.76
N VAL A 153 16.10 -14.78 -12.47
CA VAL A 153 15.43 -15.48 -11.37
C VAL A 153 13.91 -15.28 -11.42
N ALA A 154 13.43 -14.08 -11.76
CA ALA A 154 12.00 -13.80 -11.93
C ALA A 154 11.39 -14.61 -13.08
N ILE A 155 12.05 -14.66 -14.25
CA ILE A 155 11.60 -15.49 -15.38
C ILE A 155 11.55 -16.96 -14.97
N TYR A 156 12.61 -17.47 -14.34
CA TYR A 156 12.68 -18.85 -13.90
C TYR A 156 11.59 -19.18 -12.87
N THR A 157 11.38 -18.33 -11.88
CA THR A 157 10.34 -18.53 -10.84
C THR A 157 8.93 -18.47 -11.42
N SER A 158 8.66 -17.55 -12.35
CA SER A 158 7.40 -17.53 -13.09
C SER A 158 7.21 -18.80 -13.94
N PHE A 159 8.26 -19.29 -14.61
CA PHE A 159 8.19 -20.53 -15.40
C PHE A 159 7.87 -21.75 -14.54
N ILE A 160 8.51 -21.92 -13.38
CA ILE A 160 8.21 -23.06 -12.50
C ILE A 160 6.80 -22.98 -11.92
N PHE A 161 6.29 -21.78 -11.59
CA PHE A 161 4.90 -21.63 -11.14
C PHE A 161 3.89 -21.87 -12.26
N TRP A 162 4.18 -21.42 -13.48
CA TRP A 162 3.38 -21.75 -14.65
C TRP A 162 3.28 -23.27 -14.87
N ASN A 163 4.43 -23.97 -14.83
CA ASN A 163 4.44 -25.42 -14.98
C ASN A 163 3.71 -26.13 -13.85
N ALA A 164 3.87 -25.67 -12.60
CA ALA A 164 3.16 -26.22 -11.46
C ALA A 164 1.64 -26.03 -11.60
N ARG A 165 1.21 -24.87 -12.11
CA ARG A 165 -0.20 -24.58 -12.44
C ARG A 165 -0.73 -25.51 -13.53
N GLN A 166 0.04 -25.81 -14.57
CA GLN A 166 -0.42 -26.71 -15.63
C GLN A 166 -0.53 -28.17 -15.17
N LYS A 167 0.26 -28.56 -14.16
CA LYS A 167 0.27 -29.90 -13.58
C LYS A 167 -0.68 -30.06 -12.38
N SER A 168 -1.37 -29.00 -11.97
CA SER A 168 -2.27 -29.05 -10.81
C SER A 168 -3.46 -29.97 -11.10
N ILE A 169 -3.75 -30.88 -10.18
CA ILE A 169 -4.90 -31.80 -10.32
C ILE A 169 -6.16 -31.16 -9.70
N SER A 170 -6.00 -30.44 -8.59
CA SER A 170 -7.11 -29.78 -7.88
C SER A 170 -7.28 -28.32 -8.30
N SER A 171 -8.51 -27.81 -8.19
CA SER A 171 -8.82 -26.39 -8.39
C SER A 171 -8.04 -25.48 -7.44
N ASP A 172 -7.78 -25.99 -6.24
CA ASP A 172 -7.11 -25.24 -5.17
C ASP A 172 -5.61 -25.08 -5.43
N GLU A 173 -4.94 -26.14 -5.88
CA GLU A 173 -3.55 -26.06 -6.34
C GLU A 173 -3.41 -25.14 -7.54
N ASN A 174 -4.35 -25.22 -8.50
CA ASN A 174 -4.35 -24.33 -9.66
C ASN A 174 -4.43 -22.87 -9.22
N ARG A 175 -5.33 -22.57 -8.27
CA ARG A 175 -5.53 -21.23 -7.71
C ARG A 175 -4.26 -20.76 -6.98
N LYS A 176 -3.69 -21.59 -6.11
CA LYS A 176 -2.42 -21.32 -5.40
C LYS A 176 -1.34 -20.85 -6.37
N TYR A 177 -1.03 -21.65 -7.39
CA TYR A 177 0.03 -21.34 -8.34
C TYR A 177 -0.32 -20.17 -9.25
N THR A 178 -1.60 -19.95 -9.56
CA THR A 178 -2.05 -18.76 -10.29
C THR A 178 -1.74 -17.48 -9.52
N PHE A 179 -2.06 -17.42 -8.22
CA PHE A 179 -1.77 -16.24 -7.40
C PHE A 179 -0.28 -16.02 -7.17
N LEU A 180 0.50 -17.08 -6.97
CA LEU A 180 1.97 -16.99 -6.87
C LEU A 180 2.60 -16.50 -8.18
N LEU A 181 2.15 -17.03 -9.32
CA LEU A 181 2.61 -16.59 -10.64
C LEU A 181 2.28 -15.11 -10.89
N LEU A 182 1.04 -14.70 -10.63
CA LEU A 182 0.60 -13.31 -10.80
C LEU A 182 1.39 -12.38 -9.87
N SER A 183 1.61 -12.79 -8.63
CA SER A 183 2.40 -12.04 -7.66
C SER A 183 3.84 -11.81 -8.15
N VAL A 184 4.56 -12.87 -8.53
CA VAL A 184 5.96 -12.76 -8.98
C VAL A 184 6.05 -11.95 -10.27
N SER A 185 5.17 -12.22 -11.24
CA SER A 185 5.21 -11.55 -12.54
C SER A 185 4.87 -10.06 -12.41
N LEU A 186 3.83 -9.71 -11.65
CA LEU A 186 3.45 -8.32 -11.41
C LEU A 186 4.50 -7.60 -10.55
N GLY A 187 5.03 -8.26 -9.50
CA GLY A 187 6.08 -7.71 -8.65
C GLY A 187 7.34 -7.39 -9.44
N TRP A 188 7.78 -8.30 -10.31
CA TRP A 188 8.91 -8.05 -11.18
C TRP A 188 8.62 -6.93 -12.18
N LEU A 189 7.46 -6.91 -12.84
CA LEU A 189 7.09 -5.86 -13.78
C LEU A 189 7.15 -4.46 -13.14
N LEU A 190 6.55 -4.31 -11.95
CA LEU A 190 6.56 -3.03 -11.22
C LEU A 190 7.98 -2.58 -10.86
N ASN A 191 8.83 -3.49 -10.40
CA ASN A 191 10.22 -3.17 -10.05
C ASN A 191 11.12 -2.97 -11.28
N ALA A 192 10.87 -3.68 -12.39
CA ALA A 192 11.59 -3.47 -13.64
C ALA A 192 11.35 -2.05 -14.18
N LEU A 193 10.13 -1.52 -14.03
CA LEU A 193 9.82 -0.14 -14.39
C LEU A 193 10.56 0.91 -13.53
N ASN A 194 11.15 0.54 -12.39
CA ASN A 194 12.03 1.43 -11.63
C ASN A 194 13.35 1.75 -12.38
N ILE A 195 13.69 1.01 -13.46
CA ILE A 195 14.82 1.37 -14.31
C ILE A 195 14.64 2.75 -14.97
N VAL A 196 13.40 3.16 -15.19
CA VAL A 196 13.06 4.46 -15.80
C VAL A 196 13.56 5.61 -14.91
N PRO A 197 13.16 5.71 -13.63
CA PRO A 197 13.74 6.70 -12.73
C PRO A 197 15.21 6.46 -12.38
N ALA A 198 15.70 5.22 -12.41
CA ALA A 198 17.13 4.94 -12.26
C ALA A 198 17.98 5.52 -13.42
N SER A 199 17.36 5.78 -14.58
CA SER A 199 18.03 6.27 -15.79
C SER A 199 17.98 7.80 -15.95
N GLY A 200 17.34 8.53 -15.02
CA GLY A 200 17.24 9.99 -15.10
C GLY A 200 15.87 10.53 -15.54
N ILE A 201 14.89 9.66 -15.82
CA ILE A 201 13.55 10.07 -16.26
C ILE A 201 12.64 10.25 -15.04
N ASN A 202 12.00 11.42 -14.93
CA ASN A 202 11.09 11.75 -13.81
C ASN A 202 9.75 11.00 -13.91
N LEU A 203 9.77 9.70 -13.63
CA LEU A 203 8.60 8.84 -13.45
C LEU A 203 8.58 8.34 -12.01
N TYR A 204 7.44 8.45 -11.32
CA TYR A 204 7.31 7.91 -9.97
C TYR A 204 7.50 6.39 -9.99
N PRO A 205 8.36 5.80 -9.13
CA PRO A 205 8.76 4.39 -9.23
C PRO A 205 7.55 3.47 -9.05
N PRO A 206 7.13 2.71 -10.08
CA PRO A 206 5.97 1.82 -9.97
C PRO A 206 6.18 0.70 -8.95
N GLY A 207 7.44 0.35 -8.63
CA GLY A 207 7.78 -0.57 -7.56
C GLY A 207 7.21 -0.16 -6.19
N ASN A 208 6.89 1.11 -5.96
CA ASN A 208 6.26 1.56 -4.71
C ASN A 208 4.83 0.99 -4.48
N PHE A 209 4.23 0.35 -5.48
CA PHE A 209 2.93 -0.33 -5.39
C PHE A 209 3.05 -1.83 -5.07
N SER A 210 4.18 -2.32 -4.55
CA SER A 210 4.38 -3.75 -4.26
C SER A 210 3.46 -4.34 -3.19
N PHE A 211 2.69 -3.53 -2.46
CA PHE A 211 1.61 -4.07 -1.62
C PHE A 211 0.61 -4.93 -2.41
N ILE A 212 0.40 -4.66 -3.70
CA ILE A 212 -0.49 -5.44 -4.58
C ILE A 212 0.06 -6.86 -4.82
N PRO A 213 1.25 -7.05 -5.42
CA PRO A 213 1.83 -8.37 -5.60
C PRO A 213 2.07 -9.09 -4.27
N LEU A 214 2.39 -8.38 -3.19
CA LEU A 214 2.55 -9.00 -1.88
C LEU A 214 1.22 -9.56 -1.33
N GLY A 215 0.10 -8.85 -1.53
CA GLY A 215 -1.23 -9.34 -1.21
C GLY A 215 -1.62 -10.57 -2.03
N LEU A 216 -1.28 -10.59 -3.33
CA LEU A 216 -1.46 -11.78 -4.18
C LEU A 216 -0.61 -12.97 -3.69
N MET A 217 0.64 -12.72 -3.30
CA MET A 217 1.53 -13.75 -2.74
C MET A 217 0.93 -14.34 -1.47
N ALA A 218 0.51 -13.47 -0.55
CA ALA A 218 -0.12 -13.88 0.70
C ALA A 218 -1.35 -14.75 0.46
N TYR A 219 -2.18 -14.40 -0.52
CA TYR A 219 -3.32 -15.23 -0.89
C TYR A 219 -2.88 -16.62 -1.38
N GLY A 220 -1.89 -16.70 -2.27
CA GLY A 220 -1.37 -17.97 -2.78
C GLY A 220 -0.71 -18.84 -1.70
N VAL A 221 0.07 -18.24 -0.80
CA VAL A 221 0.75 -18.97 0.30
C VAL A 221 -0.25 -19.42 1.35
N LEU A 222 -1.08 -18.48 1.79
CA LEU A 222 -1.83 -18.63 3.01
C LEU A 222 -3.27 -19.06 2.74
N GLN A 223 -3.74 -19.33 1.53
CA GLN A 223 -5.15 -19.73 1.33
C GLN A 223 -5.56 -20.94 2.18
N HIS A 224 -4.70 -21.96 2.32
CA HIS A 224 -5.01 -23.18 3.09
C HIS A 224 -4.73 -22.99 4.58
N GLU A 225 -3.59 -22.39 4.92
CA GLU A 225 -3.26 -22.11 6.31
C GLU A 225 -4.09 -20.98 6.90
N LEU A 226 -4.58 -20.00 6.14
CA LEU A 226 -5.61 -19.10 6.62
C LEU A 226 -6.87 -19.91 6.83
N LEU A 227 -7.34 -20.78 5.95
CA LEU A 227 -8.59 -21.50 6.27
C LEU A 227 -8.54 -22.31 7.59
N ASP A 228 -7.38 -22.83 7.99
CA ASP A 228 -7.20 -23.56 9.27
C ASP A 228 -6.66 -22.71 10.45
N THR A 229 -5.59 -21.94 10.24
CA THR A 229 -4.99 -21.01 11.23
C THR A 229 -5.83 -19.74 11.40
N SER A 230 -6.52 -19.29 10.35
CA SER A 230 -7.56 -18.27 10.55
C SER A 230 -8.59 -18.82 11.51
N GLN A 231 -9.01 -20.10 11.55
CA GLN A 231 -9.94 -20.52 12.61
C GLN A 231 -9.43 -20.23 14.04
N THR A 232 -8.12 -20.30 14.30
CA THR A 232 -7.51 -19.92 15.59
C THR A 232 -7.27 -18.41 15.75
N LEU A 233 -6.87 -17.67 14.70
CA LEU A 233 -6.66 -16.21 14.70
C LEU A 233 -7.98 -15.40 14.59
N LEU A 234 -8.97 -15.93 13.89
CA LEU A 234 -10.39 -15.53 13.77
C LEU A 234 -11.06 -15.68 15.14
N LYS A 235 -10.92 -16.84 15.81
CA LYS A 235 -11.44 -17.05 17.17
C LYS A 235 -10.90 -16.02 18.17
N LYS A 236 -9.68 -15.51 17.99
CA LYS A 236 -9.05 -14.52 18.88
C LYS A 236 -9.20 -13.05 18.42
N GLY A 237 -9.94 -12.78 17.34
CA GLY A 237 -10.28 -11.41 16.90
C GLY A 237 -9.13 -10.57 16.35
N TYR A 238 -7.99 -11.17 15.99
CA TYR A 238 -6.81 -10.42 15.54
C TYR A 238 -6.97 -9.79 14.16
N ILE A 239 -7.67 -10.45 13.23
CA ILE A 239 -7.95 -9.91 11.90
C ILE A 239 -8.76 -8.61 11.99
N GLY A 240 -9.75 -8.57 12.89
CA GLY A 240 -10.49 -7.36 13.23
C GLY A 240 -9.56 -6.26 13.75
N LYS A 241 -8.66 -6.56 14.69
CA LYS A 241 -7.67 -5.60 15.22
C LYS A 241 -6.71 -5.08 14.13
N THR A 242 -6.30 -5.92 13.19
CA THR A 242 -5.40 -5.53 12.10
C THR A 242 -6.10 -4.76 10.98
N LEU A 243 -7.36 -5.10 10.66
CA LEU A 243 -8.22 -4.29 9.78
C LEU A 243 -8.54 -2.93 10.42
N SER A 244 -8.81 -2.90 11.72
CA SER A 244 -8.92 -1.66 12.49
C SER A 244 -7.63 -0.81 12.40
N ALA A 245 -6.46 -1.44 12.52
CA ALA A 245 -5.18 -0.75 12.43
C ALA A 245 -4.88 -0.22 11.01
N LEU A 246 -5.15 -1.02 9.96
CA LEU A 246 -5.05 -0.60 8.55
C LEU A 246 -5.89 0.64 8.26
N ALA A 247 -7.10 0.66 8.79
CA ALA A 247 -7.99 1.77 8.58
C ALA A 247 -7.67 3.00 9.44
N PHE A 248 -6.82 2.84 10.44
CA PHE A 248 -6.26 3.95 11.19
C PHE A 248 -5.13 4.65 10.43
N ILE A 249 -4.55 4.03 9.38
CA ILE A 249 -3.43 4.60 8.62
C ILE A 249 -3.75 5.99 8.04
N PRO A 250 -4.91 6.24 7.39
CA PRO A 250 -5.23 7.58 6.91
C PRO A 250 -5.35 8.61 8.04
N PHE A 251 -5.88 8.18 9.20
CA PHE A 251 -6.01 9.04 10.38
C PHE A 251 -4.65 9.36 11.00
N LEU A 252 -3.82 8.34 11.24
CA LEU A 252 -2.44 8.47 11.73
C LEU A 252 -1.60 9.32 10.77
N ALA A 253 -1.71 9.09 9.47
CA ALA A 253 -0.98 9.86 8.47
C ALA A 253 -1.41 11.33 8.49
N ALA A 254 -2.71 11.62 8.62
CA ALA A 254 -3.21 12.99 8.77
C ALA A 254 -2.74 13.63 10.09
N THR A 255 -2.77 12.91 11.22
CA THR A 255 -2.31 13.45 12.52
C THR A 255 -0.80 13.67 12.55
N ILE A 256 -0.01 12.71 12.06
CA ILE A 256 1.44 12.84 11.94
C ILE A 256 1.78 14.02 11.03
N PHE A 257 1.10 14.17 9.90
CA PHE A 257 1.29 15.32 9.01
C PHE A 257 1.07 16.67 9.72
N LEU A 258 0.03 16.78 10.55
CA LEU A 258 -0.23 17.99 11.33
C LEU A 258 0.84 18.25 12.40
N PHE A 259 1.26 17.21 13.12
CA PHE A 259 2.29 17.34 14.17
C PHE A 259 3.66 17.68 13.61
N ILE A 260 4.02 17.13 12.44
CA ILE A 260 5.29 17.42 11.77
C ILE A 260 5.26 18.83 11.15
N SER A 261 4.09 19.30 10.73
CA SER A 261 3.89 20.67 10.25
C SER A 261 4.00 21.67 11.41
N LYS A 262 5.22 22.04 11.80
CA LYS A 262 5.54 22.98 12.91
C LYS A 262 4.86 24.36 12.84
N ASN A 263 4.15 24.67 11.75
CA ASN A 263 3.48 25.95 11.48
C ASN A 263 1.97 25.77 11.20
N VAL A 264 1.24 24.96 11.98
CA VAL A 264 -0.23 25.01 11.94
C VAL A 264 -0.68 26.16 12.83
N SER A 265 -0.90 27.33 12.24
CA SER A 265 -1.66 28.41 12.87
C SER A 265 -3.13 28.02 12.84
N PHE A 266 -3.75 27.89 14.00
CA PHE A 266 -5.17 27.52 14.14
C PHE A 266 -6.05 28.77 14.10
N TYR A 267 -7.21 28.69 13.44
CA TYR A 267 -8.28 29.69 13.58
C TYR A 267 -8.77 29.78 15.04
N SER A 268 -9.39 30.92 15.39
CA SER A 268 -9.95 31.19 16.73
C SER A 268 -10.87 30.08 17.24
N ILE A 269 -10.84 29.83 18.56
CA ILE A 269 -11.69 28.86 19.28
C ILE A 269 -13.19 29.01 18.94
N ASN A 270 -13.65 30.22 18.64
CA ASN A 270 -15.04 30.48 18.26
C ASN A 270 -15.45 29.79 16.95
N ILE A 271 -14.54 29.71 15.97
CA ILE A 271 -14.78 29.02 14.70
C ILE A 271 -14.84 27.50 14.93
N PHE A 272 -14.00 26.98 15.83
CA PHE A 272 -14.05 25.57 16.24
C PHE A 272 -15.38 25.20 16.87
N LEU A 273 -15.86 25.99 17.84
CA LEU A 273 -17.13 25.70 18.52
C LEU A 273 -18.31 25.71 17.54
N LYS A 274 -18.27 26.59 16.54
CA LYS A 274 -19.36 26.75 15.57
C LYS A 274 -19.35 25.70 14.45
N TYR A 275 -18.19 25.36 13.92
CA TYR A 275 -18.08 24.53 12.70
C TYR A 275 -17.28 23.23 12.91
N GLY A 276 -16.32 23.20 13.83
CA GLY A 276 -15.42 22.06 14.04
C GLY A 276 -16.00 20.95 14.91
N PHE A 277 -16.93 21.27 15.81
CA PHE A 277 -17.46 20.30 16.76
C PHE A 277 -18.24 19.14 16.11
N ILE A 278 -19.08 19.44 15.11
CA ILE A 278 -19.90 18.44 14.42
C ILE A 278 -19.04 17.42 13.65
N PRO A 279 -18.08 17.82 12.78
CA PRO A 279 -17.17 16.88 12.13
C PRO A 279 -16.35 16.03 13.12
N LEU A 280 -15.90 16.62 14.23
CA LEU A 280 -15.14 15.90 15.24
C LEU A 280 -15.97 14.78 15.89
N ILE A 281 -17.19 15.09 16.34
CA ILE A 281 -18.10 14.08 16.91
C ILE A 281 -18.43 13.02 15.86
N SER A 282 -18.77 13.43 14.64
CA SER A 282 -19.11 12.51 13.56
C SER A 282 -17.96 11.54 13.27
N SER A 283 -16.72 12.05 13.20
CA SER A 283 -15.54 11.21 13.01
C SER A 283 -15.34 10.21 14.15
N THR A 284 -15.53 10.64 15.39
CA THR A 284 -15.36 9.82 16.59
C THR A 284 -16.39 8.70 16.64
N ILE A 285 -17.65 9.01 16.31
CA ILE A 285 -18.74 8.03 16.21
C ILE A 285 -18.42 7.01 15.11
N CYS A 286 -18.03 7.47 13.92
CA CYS A 286 -17.74 6.59 12.79
C CYS A 286 -16.56 5.65 13.05
N ILE A 287 -15.49 6.18 13.64
CA ILE A 287 -14.33 5.37 14.06
C ILE A 287 -14.75 4.34 15.13
N SER A 288 -15.54 4.76 16.12
CA SER A 288 -16.03 3.87 17.17
C SER A 288 -16.92 2.75 16.62
N LEU A 289 -17.85 3.08 15.72
CA LEU A 289 -18.70 2.11 15.05
C LEU A 289 -17.86 1.11 14.26
N SER A 290 -16.85 1.59 13.53
CA SER A 290 -15.95 0.71 12.82
C SER A 290 -15.23 -0.28 13.73
N PHE A 291 -14.69 0.17 14.87
CA PHE A 291 -14.07 -0.73 15.84
C PHE A 291 -15.04 -1.79 16.34
N ILE A 292 -16.29 -1.40 16.63
CA ILE A 292 -17.33 -2.34 17.06
C ILE A 292 -17.62 -3.35 15.94
N SER A 293 -17.73 -2.90 14.70
CA SER A 293 -18.01 -3.74 13.53
C SER A 293 -16.88 -4.72 13.25
N PHE A 294 -15.62 -4.28 13.35
CA PHE A 294 -14.45 -5.14 13.20
C PHE A 294 -14.26 -6.11 14.38
N ARG A 295 -14.73 -5.76 15.59
CA ARG A 295 -14.79 -6.72 16.71
C ARG A 295 -15.85 -7.81 16.50
N LYS A 296 -16.95 -7.49 15.81
CA LYS A 296 -18.04 -8.43 15.47
C LYS A 296 -17.80 -9.28 14.22
N TRP A 297 -16.59 -9.23 13.64
CA TRP A 297 -16.21 -9.92 12.40
C TRP A 297 -16.53 -11.41 12.34
N ASN A 298 -16.50 -12.12 13.49
CA ASN A 298 -16.56 -13.58 13.57
C ASN A 298 -17.84 -14.25 13.04
N LYS A 299 -18.77 -13.52 12.43
CA LYS A 299 -20.00 -14.12 11.87
C LYS A 299 -20.44 -13.61 10.50
N GLN A 300 -20.06 -12.42 10.01
CA GLN A 300 -20.66 -11.86 8.78
C GLN A 300 -19.75 -10.85 8.06
N TRP A 301 -19.49 -11.07 6.76
CA TRP A 301 -18.78 -10.13 5.87
C TRP A 301 -19.40 -8.71 5.87
N GLN A 302 -20.71 -8.63 6.13
CA GLN A 302 -21.45 -7.38 6.29
C GLN A 302 -20.83 -6.46 7.35
N SER A 303 -20.38 -7.03 8.48
CA SER A 303 -19.78 -6.25 9.56
C SER A 303 -18.43 -5.67 9.16
N ILE A 304 -17.61 -6.39 8.38
CA ILE A 304 -16.37 -5.81 7.84
C ILE A 304 -16.69 -4.68 6.87
N LEU A 305 -17.57 -4.91 5.90
CA LEU A 305 -17.87 -3.92 4.87
C LEU A 305 -18.44 -2.63 5.49
N PHE A 306 -19.37 -2.77 6.43
CA PHE A 306 -19.89 -1.65 7.19
C PHE A 306 -18.79 -0.95 8.00
N GLY A 307 -17.91 -1.71 8.66
CA GLY A 307 -16.77 -1.14 9.38
C GLY A 307 -15.84 -0.31 8.50
N VAL A 308 -15.49 -0.81 7.31
CA VAL A 308 -14.68 -0.10 6.30
C VAL A 308 -15.38 1.18 5.84
N MET A 309 -16.67 1.10 5.51
CA MET A 309 -17.48 2.27 5.12
C MET A 309 -17.49 3.34 6.22
N CYS A 310 -17.69 2.95 7.49
CA CYS A 310 -17.64 3.88 8.62
C CYS A 310 -16.27 4.56 8.75
N LEU A 311 -15.16 3.84 8.55
CA LEU A 311 -13.82 4.46 8.64
C LEU A 311 -13.57 5.48 7.56
N MET A 312 -13.95 5.15 6.34
CA MET A 312 -13.76 6.04 5.21
C MET A 312 -14.61 7.31 5.38
N TRP A 313 -15.81 7.17 5.95
CA TRP A 313 -16.61 8.33 6.36
C TRP A 313 -15.95 9.09 7.51
N GLY A 314 -15.43 8.40 8.52
CA GLY A 314 -14.68 9.02 9.62
C GLY A 314 -13.48 9.83 9.11
N ALA A 315 -12.71 9.30 8.16
CA ALA A 315 -11.59 10.00 7.53
C ALA A 315 -12.04 11.25 6.76
N LEU A 316 -13.17 11.19 6.05
CA LEU A 316 -13.77 12.36 5.40
C LEU A 316 -14.18 13.44 6.42
N GLN A 317 -14.70 13.05 7.58
CA GLN A 317 -15.05 13.99 8.64
C GLN A 317 -13.81 14.61 9.30
N VAL A 318 -12.74 13.82 9.47
CA VAL A 318 -11.44 14.36 9.92
C VAL A 318 -10.87 15.33 8.91
N LYS A 319 -10.93 15.05 7.60
CA LYS A 319 -10.56 16.03 6.56
C LYS A 319 -11.33 17.34 6.74
N THR A 320 -12.65 17.26 6.84
CA THR A 320 -13.50 18.44 7.02
C THR A 320 -13.13 19.21 8.28
N PHE A 321 -12.86 18.49 9.37
CA PHE A 321 -12.37 19.08 10.62
C PHE A 321 -11.06 19.85 10.42
N LEU A 322 -10.10 19.25 9.72
CA LEU A 322 -8.78 19.87 9.49
C LEU A 322 -8.84 21.09 8.56
N ASN A 323 -9.72 21.07 7.56
CA ASN A 323 -9.96 22.19 6.65
C ASN A 323 -10.41 23.47 7.38
N ILE A 324 -11.06 23.33 8.53
CA ILE A 324 -11.50 24.46 9.37
C ILE A 324 -10.30 25.11 10.09
N PHE A 325 -9.24 24.36 10.33
CA PHE A 325 -8.14 24.78 11.20
C PHE A 325 -6.87 25.19 10.46
N ILE A 326 -6.60 24.58 9.32
CA ILE A 326 -5.37 24.81 8.58
C ILE A 326 -5.52 26.10 7.77
N ILE A 327 -4.54 26.99 7.88
CA ILE A 327 -4.52 28.26 7.14
C ILE A 327 -3.75 28.15 5.81
N LYS A 328 -2.82 27.19 5.70
CA LYS A 328 -1.99 27.04 4.51
C LYS A 328 -2.69 26.22 3.43
N GLU A 329 -3.00 26.84 2.29
CA GLU A 329 -3.69 26.21 1.16
C GLU A 329 -3.03 24.90 0.69
N SER A 330 -1.69 24.87 0.64
CA SER A 330 -0.93 23.71 0.19
C SER A 330 -1.22 22.46 1.02
N TYR A 331 -1.40 22.61 2.33
CA TYR A 331 -1.66 21.51 3.25
C TYR A 331 -3.09 20.97 3.10
N ILE A 332 -4.05 21.84 2.83
CA ILE A 332 -5.45 21.45 2.63
C ILE A 332 -5.62 20.65 1.35
N ILE A 333 -4.99 21.10 0.27
CA ILE A 333 -4.97 20.36 -0.98
C ILE A 333 -4.33 18.99 -0.75
N GLN A 334 -3.18 18.94 -0.07
CA GLN A 334 -2.53 17.66 0.24
C GLN A 334 -3.44 16.74 1.06
N ILE A 335 -3.95 17.18 2.22
CA ILE A 335 -4.84 16.37 3.07
C ILE A 335 -6.08 15.89 2.32
N SER A 336 -6.66 16.75 1.49
CA SER A 336 -7.82 16.38 0.68
C SER A 336 -7.45 15.28 -0.31
N ARG A 337 -6.31 15.40 -1.00
CA ARG A 337 -5.81 14.34 -1.88
C ARG A 337 -5.58 13.02 -1.14
N ILE A 338 -5.11 13.02 0.12
CA ILE A 338 -4.96 11.80 0.93
C ILE A 338 -6.31 11.13 1.15
N VAL A 339 -7.25 11.90 1.67
CA VAL A 339 -8.51 11.33 2.14
C VAL A 339 -9.36 10.92 0.94
N ASP A 340 -9.31 11.69 -0.15
CA ASP A 340 -10.06 11.41 -1.37
C ASP A 340 -9.45 10.26 -2.19
N PHE A 341 -8.14 9.98 -2.08
CA PHE A 341 -7.51 8.75 -2.59
C PHE A 341 -8.24 7.50 -2.08
N PHE A 342 -8.56 7.48 -0.78
CA PHE A 342 -9.33 6.39 -0.21
C PHE A 342 -10.81 6.57 -0.54
N ALA A 343 -11.36 7.77 -0.39
CA ALA A 343 -12.80 8.01 -0.50
C ALA A 343 -13.39 7.64 -1.86
N VAL A 344 -12.62 7.68 -2.95
CA VAL A 344 -13.10 7.24 -4.26
C VAL A 344 -13.46 5.74 -4.29
N THR A 345 -12.82 4.91 -3.46
CA THR A 345 -13.14 3.47 -3.35
C THR A 345 -14.45 3.19 -2.62
N ASN A 346 -15.04 4.18 -1.94
CA ASN A 346 -16.30 4.02 -1.21
C ASN A 346 -17.44 3.53 -2.11
N ILE A 347 -17.47 3.98 -3.36
CA ILE A 347 -18.55 3.61 -4.30
C ILE A 347 -18.58 2.10 -4.55
N GLY A 348 -17.41 1.46 -4.64
CA GLY A 348 -17.28 0.01 -4.75
C GLY A 348 -17.70 -0.72 -3.47
N PHE A 349 -17.29 -0.23 -2.30
CA PHE A 349 -17.68 -0.81 -1.02
C PHE A 349 -19.18 -0.69 -0.74
N TYR A 350 -19.81 0.45 -1.05
CA TYR A 350 -21.26 0.62 -0.95
C TYR A 350 -22.00 -0.32 -1.89
N ALA A 351 -21.57 -0.41 -3.15
CA ALA A 351 -22.18 -1.33 -4.11
C ALA A 351 -22.07 -2.77 -3.63
N PHE A 352 -20.90 -3.17 -3.15
CA PHE A 352 -20.67 -4.52 -2.64
C PHE A 352 -21.53 -4.82 -1.41
N PHE A 353 -21.66 -3.86 -0.49
CA PHE A 353 -22.49 -3.99 0.71
C PHE A 353 -23.97 -4.20 0.37
N VAL A 354 -24.54 -3.37 -0.52
CA VAL A 354 -25.94 -3.49 -0.95
C VAL A 354 -26.19 -4.81 -1.67
N TYR A 355 -25.30 -5.19 -2.59
CA TYR A 355 -25.40 -6.47 -3.30
C TYR A 355 -25.39 -7.67 -2.37
N PHE A 356 -24.55 -7.60 -1.33
CA PHE A 356 -24.45 -8.64 -0.33
C PHE A 356 -25.73 -8.73 0.52
N ILE A 357 -26.29 -7.60 0.98
CA ILE A 357 -27.52 -7.58 1.77
C ILE A 357 -28.73 -8.05 0.97
N THR A 358 -28.81 -7.66 -0.30
CA THR A 358 -29.91 -8.04 -1.22
C THR A 358 -29.73 -9.45 -1.83
N ASN A 359 -28.67 -10.18 -1.43
CA ASN A 359 -28.35 -11.55 -1.87
C ASN A 359 -28.31 -11.72 -3.41
N ARG A 360 -27.80 -10.71 -4.12
CA ARG A 360 -27.71 -10.72 -5.59
C ARG A 360 -26.44 -11.43 -6.05
N LYS A 361 -26.58 -12.37 -7.00
CA LYS A 361 -25.45 -13.18 -7.50
C LYS A 361 -24.60 -12.51 -8.60
N LYS A 362 -25.08 -11.41 -9.21
CA LYS A 362 -24.41 -10.76 -10.37
C LYS A 362 -23.57 -9.55 -9.95
N TYR A 363 -22.29 -9.76 -9.65
CA TYR A 363 -21.38 -8.70 -9.18
C TYR A 363 -20.84 -7.74 -10.24
N PHE A 364 -21.37 -7.76 -11.47
CA PHE A 364 -20.86 -6.93 -12.58
C PHE A 364 -20.81 -5.44 -12.22
N PHE A 365 -21.89 -4.89 -11.65
CA PHE A 365 -21.92 -3.48 -11.26
C PHE A 365 -20.93 -3.15 -10.14
N VAL A 366 -20.76 -4.07 -9.18
CA VAL A 366 -19.77 -3.91 -8.10
C VAL A 366 -18.37 -3.82 -8.69
N ILE A 367 -18.04 -4.71 -9.63
CA ILE A 367 -16.75 -4.69 -10.35
C ILE A 367 -16.58 -3.37 -11.10
N LEU A 368 -17.62 -2.89 -11.81
CA LEU A 368 -17.60 -1.62 -12.50
C LEU A 368 -17.30 -0.44 -11.56
N CYS A 369 -17.93 -0.40 -10.38
CA CYS A 369 -17.66 0.62 -9.37
C CYS A 369 -16.21 0.59 -8.88
N PHE A 370 -15.62 -0.60 -8.67
CA PHE A 370 -14.20 -0.71 -8.30
C PHE A 370 -13.26 -0.32 -9.44
N ILE A 371 -13.57 -0.66 -10.70
CA ILE A 371 -12.79 -0.21 -11.87
C ILE A 371 -12.81 1.31 -11.95
N ILE A 372 -13.99 1.94 -11.81
CA ILE A 372 -14.10 3.40 -11.79
C ILE A 372 -13.25 3.98 -10.65
N ALA A 373 -13.36 3.44 -9.43
CA ALA A 373 -12.54 3.89 -8.31
C ALA A 373 -11.03 3.79 -8.62
N LEU A 374 -10.56 2.69 -9.21
CA LEU A 374 -9.17 2.49 -9.60
C LEU A 374 -8.68 3.51 -10.64
N ILE A 375 -9.54 3.90 -11.58
CA ILE A 375 -9.23 4.96 -12.56
C ILE A 375 -9.10 6.33 -11.86
N PHE A 376 -9.98 6.62 -10.90
CA PHE A 376 -9.98 7.92 -10.21
C PHE A 376 -8.88 8.05 -9.16
N ILE A 377 -8.41 6.94 -8.56
CA ILE A 377 -7.32 6.94 -7.58
C ILE A 377 -6.11 7.79 -8.02
N PRO A 378 -5.45 7.55 -9.17
CA PRO A 378 -4.32 8.38 -9.60
C PRO A 378 -4.74 9.82 -9.91
N ILE A 379 -5.96 10.03 -10.45
CA ILE A 379 -6.48 11.35 -10.80
C ILE A 379 -6.64 12.23 -9.57
N THR A 380 -7.07 11.66 -8.43
CA THR A 380 -7.21 12.40 -7.16
C THR A 380 -5.92 13.11 -6.74
N GLN A 381 -4.75 12.62 -7.17
CA GLN A 381 -3.45 13.19 -6.80
C GLN A 381 -3.02 14.36 -7.70
N THR A 382 -3.79 14.68 -8.73
CA THR A 382 -3.43 15.68 -9.75
C THR A 382 -4.21 16.98 -9.60
N SER A 383 -3.78 18.03 -10.32
CA SER A 383 -4.55 19.27 -10.45
C SER A 383 -5.87 19.12 -11.22
N LEU A 384 -6.04 17.99 -11.93
CA LEU A 384 -7.28 17.66 -12.64
C LEU A 384 -8.45 17.35 -11.68
N PHE A 385 -8.14 16.99 -10.43
CA PHE A 385 -9.13 16.74 -9.39
C PHE A 385 -9.34 17.95 -8.49
N TYR A 386 -8.27 18.59 -8.00
CA TYR A 386 -8.32 19.82 -7.21
C TYR A 386 -7.40 20.90 -7.77
N ASN A 387 -7.91 22.12 -8.00
CA ASN A 387 -7.18 23.22 -8.65
C ASN A 387 -7.12 24.52 -7.81
N GLY A 388 -6.95 24.37 -6.50
CA GLY A 388 -6.81 25.50 -5.57
C GLY A 388 -7.68 25.30 -4.33
N THR A 389 -7.95 26.38 -3.63
CA THR A 389 -8.84 26.43 -2.45
C THR A 389 -9.84 27.56 -2.56
N PHE A 390 -10.97 27.40 -1.89
CA PHE A 390 -11.90 28.48 -1.57
C PHE A 390 -11.76 28.82 -0.10
N GLU A 391 -11.66 30.11 0.20
CA GLU A 391 -11.70 30.62 1.56
C GLU A 391 -13.13 30.96 1.93
N TYR A 392 -13.60 30.37 3.04
CA TYR A 392 -14.88 30.65 3.64
C TYR A 392 -14.69 31.15 5.07
N SER A 393 -15.73 31.75 5.65
CA SER A 393 -15.74 32.16 7.06
C SER A 393 -15.56 31.01 8.05
N PHE A 394 -15.71 29.76 7.58
CA PHE A 394 -15.57 28.54 8.35
C PHE A 394 -14.34 27.71 7.94
N GLY A 395 -13.40 28.29 7.19
CA GLY A 395 -12.13 27.65 6.82
C GLY A 395 -11.93 27.53 5.32
N LEU A 396 -10.86 26.82 4.96
CA LEU A 396 -10.39 26.69 3.58
C LEU A 396 -10.76 25.32 3.03
N TYR A 397 -11.34 25.27 1.84
CA TYR A 397 -11.81 24.03 1.22
C TYR A 397 -11.19 23.83 -0.16
N PRO A 398 -10.86 22.60 -0.56
CA PRO A 398 -10.28 22.34 -1.86
C PRO A 398 -11.29 22.65 -2.97
N LYS A 399 -10.85 23.42 -3.97
CA LYS A 399 -11.65 23.74 -5.16
C LYS A 399 -11.65 22.55 -6.11
N GLY A 400 -12.81 21.89 -6.22
CA GLY A 400 -13.03 20.80 -7.17
C GLY A 400 -12.83 21.25 -8.61
N ASN A 401 -12.12 20.45 -9.40
CA ASN A 401 -11.94 20.64 -10.84
C ASN A 401 -12.79 19.61 -11.61
N LEU A 402 -12.68 19.54 -12.94
CA LEU A 402 -13.51 18.72 -13.83
C LEU A 402 -13.73 17.28 -13.32
N PHE A 403 -12.65 16.56 -12.97
CA PHE A 403 -12.77 15.17 -12.55
C PHE A 403 -13.41 14.99 -11.17
N TYR A 404 -13.32 15.99 -10.29
CA TYR A 404 -14.07 15.97 -9.03
C TYR A 404 -15.58 15.99 -9.31
N PHE A 405 -16.04 16.86 -10.20
CA PHE A 405 -17.46 16.92 -10.58
C PHE A 405 -17.95 15.67 -11.30
N ILE A 406 -17.15 15.12 -12.23
CA ILE A 406 -17.46 13.84 -12.89
C ILE A 406 -17.60 12.72 -11.84
N PHE A 407 -16.65 12.62 -10.90
CA PHE A 407 -16.73 11.61 -9.84
C PHE A 407 -17.95 11.81 -8.94
N SER A 408 -18.25 13.05 -8.54
CA SER A 408 -19.45 13.38 -7.75
C SER A 408 -20.74 12.97 -8.46
N PHE A 409 -20.84 13.20 -9.77
CA PHE A 409 -21.99 12.80 -10.57
C PHE A 409 -22.14 11.28 -10.65
N ILE A 410 -21.05 10.56 -10.93
CA ILE A 410 -21.02 9.08 -10.92
C ILE A 410 -21.45 8.53 -9.55
N LYS A 411 -20.97 9.16 -8.46
CA LYS A 411 -21.35 8.80 -7.10
C LYS A 411 -22.84 8.96 -6.86
N ILE A 412 -23.44 10.08 -7.29
CA ILE A 412 -24.89 10.31 -7.16
C ILE A 412 -25.69 9.26 -7.95
N ILE A 413 -25.35 9.02 -9.22
CA ILE A 413 -26.03 8.00 -10.04
C ILE A 413 -25.94 6.62 -9.38
N SER A 414 -24.74 6.25 -8.93
CA SER A 414 -24.54 4.96 -8.29
C SER A 414 -25.33 4.86 -6.98
N SER A 415 -25.37 5.92 -6.17
CA SER A 415 -26.18 5.95 -4.96
C SER A 415 -27.68 5.81 -5.25
N ILE A 416 -28.22 6.53 -6.24
CA ILE A 416 -29.63 6.42 -6.65
C ILE A 416 -29.95 4.99 -7.08
N TRP A 417 -29.08 4.40 -7.90
CA TRP A 417 -29.28 3.04 -8.39
C TRP A 417 -29.16 2.00 -7.26
N LEU A 418 -28.22 2.17 -6.34
CA LEU A 418 -28.09 1.31 -5.15
C LEU A 418 -29.30 1.44 -4.22
N CYS A 419 -29.87 2.64 -4.08
CA CYS A 419 -31.12 2.84 -3.33
C CYS A 419 -32.31 2.15 -4.00
N ALA A 420 -32.37 2.13 -5.33
CA ALA A 420 -33.43 1.42 -6.07
C ALA A 420 -33.32 -0.11 -5.97
N LEU A 421 -32.17 -0.65 -5.53
CA LEU A 421 -31.96 -2.08 -5.33
C LEU A 421 -32.33 -2.60 -3.94
N LEU A 422 -32.35 -1.71 -2.93
CA LEU A 422 -32.83 -1.99 -1.58
C LEU A 422 -34.35 -2.03 -1.57
#